data_AF-A0A7S3E1N3-F1
#
_entry.id   AF-A0A7S3E1N3-F1
#
_cell.length_a   1.000
_cell.length_b   1.000
_cell.length_c   1.000
_cell.angle_alpha   90.00
_cell.angle_beta   90.00
_cell.angle_gamma   90.00
#
_symmetry.space_group_name_H-M   'P 1'
#
loop_
_entity.id
_entity.type
_entity.pdbx_description
1 polymer ?
#
loop_
_entity_poly.entity_id
_entity_poly.type
_entity_poly.pdbx_seq_one_letter_code
_entity_poly.pdbx_strand_id
1 'polypeptide(L)'
;CFALTPDSLLEKAVALRCIGGTYGGQRKATNFLCLVLKLLQLQPDREVVYEYIANEDFKYVRLLGAFYLRLVGSAKEIYEYLEPLYHDFRKVRRLDADGTYRLVHVDEVVQEMVLSKEFLYDTALPRLPARHTLVSAGRLKPRQSALEQEFEGGLKKELEAKLAAREAADARKREENEAAEAAERAERLQQTRDR
;
A
#
# COMPACT_ATOMS: atom_id res chain seq x y z
N CYS A 1 -30.66 10.44 9.79
CA CYS A 1 -30.16 9.19 10.42
C CYS A 1 -30.87 8.91 11.75
N PHE A 2 -32.19 8.67 11.74
CA PHE A 2 -32.96 8.36 12.95
C PHE A 2 -32.95 6.85 13.24
N ALA A 3 -32.84 6.45 14.51
CA ALA A 3 -32.92 5.08 15.02
C ALA A 3 -32.05 4.02 14.28
N LEU A 4 -30.83 4.37 13.90
CA LEU A 4 -29.90 3.43 13.25
C LEU A 4 -29.20 2.52 14.26
N THR A 5 -29.32 1.21 14.05
CA THR A 5 -28.49 0.14 14.64
C THR A 5 -27.24 -0.12 13.78
N PRO A 6 -26.20 -0.82 14.30
CA PRO A 6 -25.02 -1.19 13.51
C PRO A 6 -25.36 -1.91 12.19
N ASP A 7 -26.31 -2.86 12.20
CA ASP A 7 -26.70 -3.61 11.00
C ASP A 7 -27.37 -2.72 9.96
N SER A 8 -28.33 -1.90 10.39
CA SER A 8 -29.01 -0.93 9.50
C SER A 8 -28.08 0.19 9.00
N LEU A 9 -26.94 0.39 9.66
CA LEU A 9 -25.92 1.35 9.23
C LEU A 9 -25.17 0.83 8.02
N LEU A 10 -24.84 -0.47 7.99
CA LEU A 10 -24.19 -1.12 6.84
C LEU A 10 -25.04 -0.95 5.57
N GLU A 11 -26.35 -1.18 5.66
CA GLU A 11 -27.27 -1.00 4.52
C GLU A 11 -27.21 0.42 3.93
N LYS A 12 -27.14 1.44 4.79
CA LYS A 12 -27.00 2.84 4.34
C LYS A 12 -25.61 3.16 3.83
N ALA A 13 -24.58 2.51 4.38
CA ALA A 13 -23.20 2.66 3.92
C ALA A 13 -23.01 2.07 2.51
N VAL A 14 -23.68 0.96 2.21
CA VAL A 14 -23.71 0.36 0.86
C VAL A 14 -24.36 1.29 -0.16
N ALA A 15 -25.40 2.03 0.24
CA ALA A 15 -26.09 2.99 -0.62
C ALA A 15 -25.29 4.29 -0.89
N LEU A 16 -24.10 4.45 -0.31
CA LEU A 16 -23.25 5.61 -0.55
C LEU A 16 -22.77 5.68 -2.00
N ARG A 17 -22.75 6.90 -2.54
CA ARG A 17 -22.33 7.18 -3.93
C ARG A 17 -21.12 8.11 -4.02
N CYS A 18 -20.79 8.81 -2.94
CA CYS A 18 -19.68 9.74 -2.89
C CYS A 18 -19.12 9.85 -1.47
N ILE A 19 -17.87 10.26 -1.39
CA ILE A 19 -17.16 10.65 -0.17
C ILE A 19 -17.01 12.18 -0.14
N GLY A 20 -16.98 12.78 1.04
CA GLY A 20 -16.80 14.23 1.17
C GLY A 20 -17.16 14.73 2.57
N GLY A 21 -16.94 16.02 2.79
CA GLY A 21 -17.34 16.71 4.02
C GLY A 21 -18.71 17.35 3.88
N THR A 22 -18.73 18.67 3.95
CA THR A 22 -19.86 19.54 3.64
C THR A 22 -19.70 20.16 2.26
N TYR A 23 -20.81 20.56 1.64
CA TYR A 23 -20.79 21.13 0.29
C TYR A 23 -21.87 22.21 0.11
N GLY A 24 -21.61 23.10 -0.85
CA GLY A 24 -22.46 24.23 -1.22
C GLY A 24 -22.47 25.37 -0.20
N GLY A 25 -23.08 26.49 -0.57
CA GLY A 25 -23.14 27.70 0.27
C GLY A 25 -23.89 27.51 1.60
N GLN A 26 -24.79 26.53 1.68
CA GLN A 26 -25.52 26.17 2.91
C GLN A 26 -24.77 25.14 3.78
N ARG A 27 -23.52 24.77 3.44
CA ARG A 27 -22.69 23.77 4.14
C ARG A 27 -23.44 22.47 4.46
N LYS A 28 -24.13 21.93 3.46
CA LYS A 28 -24.89 20.68 3.63
C LYS A 28 -23.90 19.52 3.82
N ALA A 29 -24.07 18.74 4.89
CA ALA A 29 -23.25 17.55 5.12
C ALA A 29 -23.55 16.45 4.10
N THR A 30 -22.51 15.75 3.64
CA THR A 30 -22.66 14.54 2.85
C THR A 30 -23.20 13.38 3.70
N ASN A 31 -23.85 12.42 3.04
CA ASN A 31 -24.27 11.18 3.70
C ASN A 31 -23.07 10.42 4.29
N PHE A 32 -21.90 10.50 3.64
CA PHE A 32 -20.65 9.92 4.17
C PHE A 32 -20.32 10.51 5.54
N LEU A 33 -20.22 11.84 5.64
CA LEU A 33 -19.94 12.51 6.91
C LEU A 33 -21.01 12.22 7.97
N CYS A 34 -22.29 12.17 7.59
CA CYS A 34 -23.37 11.82 8.51
C CYS A 34 -23.25 10.38 9.06
N LEU A 35 -22.82 9.42 8.24
CA LEU A 35 -22.62 8.04 8.68
C LEU A 35 -21.38 7.88 9.55
N VAL A 36 -20.29 8.60 9.25
CA VAL A 36 -19.10 8.67 10.12
C VAL A 36 -19.50 9.19 11.50
N LEU A 37 -20.23 10.30 11.55
CA LEU A 37 -20.66 10.90 12.81
C LEU A 37 -21.58 9.94 13.58
N LYS A 38 -22.39 9.15 12.88
CA LYS A 38 -23.23 8.15 13.52
C LYS A 38 -22.43 6.96 14.05
N LEU A 39 -21.39 6.50 13.34
CA LEU A 39 -20.46 5.49 13.85
C LEU A 39 -19.75 5.98 15.12
N LEU A 40 -19.32 7.24 15.17
CA LEU A 40 -18.74 7.85 16.37
C LEU A 40 -19.73 7.87 17.55
N GLN A 41 -21.01 8.09 17.29
CA GLN A 41 -22.04 8.04 18.33
C GLN A 41 -22.36 6.61 18.80
N LEU A 42 -22.32 5.64 17.89
CA LEU A 42 -22.63 4.24 18.21
C LEU A 42 -21.44 3.51 18.84
N GLN A 43 -20.22 3.96 18.53
CA GLN A 43 -18.96 3.39 19.00
C GLN A 43 -18.94 1.86 18.91
N PRO A 44 -19.06 1.29 17.69
CA PRO A 44 -19.04 -0.15 17.52
C PRO A 44 -17.69 -0.75 17.95
N ASP A 45 -17.71 -2.06 18.21
CA ASP A 45 -16.51 -2.81 18.56
C ASP A 45 -15.45 -2.74 17.45
N ARG A 46 -14.18 -2.84 17.86
CA ARG A 46 -13.04 -2.72 16.93
C ARG A 46 -13.06 -3.79 15.85
N GLU A 47 -13.54 -4.99 16.17
CA GLU A 47 -13.65 -6.10 15.22
C GLU A 47 -14.58 -5.77 14.05
N VAL A 48 -15.73 -5.17 14.33
CA VAL A 48 -16.69 -4.73 13.30
C VAL A 48 -16.06 -3.68 12.37
N VAL A 49 -15.23 -2.79 12.92
CA VAL A 49 -14.51 -1.78 12.12
C VAL A 49 -13.48 -2.45 11.20
N TYR A 50 -12.76 -3.46 11.71
CA TYR A 50 -11.81 -4.21 10.90
C TYR A 50 -12.51 -5.00 9.79
N GLU A 51 -13.70 -5.56 10.05
CA GLU A 51 -14.54 -6.18 9.03
C GLU A 51 -14.99 -5.18 7.95
N TYR A 52 -15.35 -3.95 8.34
CA TYR A 52 -15.69 -2.91 7.37
C TYR A 52 -14.51 -2.55 6.46
N ILE A 53 -13.29 -2.52 6.99
CA ILE A 53 -12.06 -2.28 6.23
C ILE A 53 -11.73 -3.47 5.32
N ALA A 54 -11.86 -4.69 5.85
CA ALA A 54 -11.59 -5.91 5.12
C ALA A 54 -12.59 -6.13 3.97
N ASN A 55 -13.80 -5.56 4.04
CA ASN A 55 -14.82 -5.71 3.00
C ASN A 55 -14.31 -5.27 1.61
N GLU A 56 -14.24 -6.22 0.67
CA GLU A 56 -13.73 -5.99 -0.68
C GLU A 56 -14.82 -5.53 -1.65
N ASP A 57 -16.08 -5.88 -1.41
CA ASP A 57 -17.17 -5.64 -2.35
C ASP A 57 -17.57 -4.17 -2.39
N PHE A 58 -17.62 -3.52 -1.23
CA PHE A 58 -18.14 -2.16 -1.09
C PHE A 58 -17.05 -1.15 -0.74
N LYS A 59 -16.48 -0.52 -1.78
CA LYS A 59 -15.44 0.53 -1.66
C LYS A 59 -15.79 1.68 -0.70
N TYR A 60 -17.07 2.09 -0.62
CA TYR A 60 -17.47 3.18 0.29
C TYR A 60 -17.58 2.74 1.75
N VAL A 61 -17.93 1.48 2.01
CA VAL A 61 -17.94 0.89 3.36
C VAL A 61 -16.50 0.79 3.86
N ARG A 62 -15.59 0.31 3.01
CA ARG A 62 -14.15 0.27 3.28
C ARG A 62 -13.58 1.64 3.65
N LEU A 63 -13.89 2.67 2.85
CA LEU A 63 -13.47 4.05 3.14
C LEU A 63 -14.12 4.61 4.42
N LEU A 64 -15.36 4.21 4.72
CA LEU A 64 -16.05 4.61 5.94
C LEU A 64 -15.36 4.03 7.19
N GLY A 65 -15.04 2.74 7.17
CA GLY A 65 -14.28 2.07 8.23
C GLY A 65 -12.88 2.64 8.38
N ALA A 66 -12.17 2.87 7.27
CA ALA A 66 -10.85 3.49 7.24
C ALA A 66 -10.85 4.88 7.90
N PHE A 67 -11.83 5.73 7.57
CA PHE A 67 -11.93 7.07 8.13
C PHE A 67 -12.30 7.05 9.62
N TYR A 68 -13.19 6.14 10.02
CA TYR A 68 -13.52 5.93 11.44
C TYR A 68 -12.30 5.47 12.24
N LEU A 69 -11.53 4.49 11.73
CA LEU A 69 -10.30 4.03 12.37
C LEU A 69 -9.26 5.16 12.46
N ARG A 70 -9.18 6.04 11.46
CA ARG A 70 -8.29 7.21 11.51
C ARG A 70 -8.63 8.20 12.64
N LEU A 71 -9.90 8.28 13.03
CA LEU A 71 -10.38 9.17 14.09
C LEU A 71 -10.22 8.59 15.50
N VAL A 72 -10.46 7.28 15.67
CA VAL A 72 -10.54 6.65 17.00
C VAL A 72 -9.35 5.71 17.29
N GLY A 73 -8.69 5.22 16.25
CA GLY A 73 -7.65 4.19 16.34
C GLY A 73 -6.33 4.67 16.92
N SER A 74 -5.54 3.73 17.42
CA SER A 74 -4.16 3.99 17.82
C SER A 74 -3.27 4.17 16.59
N ALA A 75 -2.17 4.92 16.71
CA ALA A 75 -1.26 5.14 15.58
C ALA A 75 -0.75 3.82 14.96
N LYS A 76 -0.51 2.80 15.79
CA LYS A 76 -0.09 1.47 15.33
C LYS A 76 -1.17 0.81 14.45
N GLU A 77 -2.40 0.74 14.94
CA GLU A 77 -3.52 0.12 14.22
C GLU A 77 -3.83 0.86 12.92
N ILE A 78 -3.79 2.20 12.95
CA ILE A 78 -3.99 3.03 11.76
C ILE A 78 -3.00 2.57 10.68
N TYR A 79 -1.71 2.51 10.98
CA TYR A 79 -0.73 2.07 9.99
C TYR A 79 -0.90 0.60 9.57
N GLU A 80 -1.17 -0.32 10.50
CA GLU A 80 -1.30 -1.75 10.17
C GLU A 80 -2.50 -2.05 9.27
N TYR A 81 -3.65 -1.38 9.46
CA TYR A 81 -4.88 -1.65 8.71
C TYR A 81 -5.09 -0.75 7.49
N LEU A 82 -4.55 0.48 7.48
CA LEU A 82 -4.70 1.39 6.34
C LEU A 82 -3.63 1.14 5.26
N GLU A 83 -2.43 0.66 5.61
CA GLU A 83 -1.36 0.43 4.64
C GLU A 83 -1.69 -0.62 3.56
N PRO A 84 -2.35 -1.75 3.88
CA PRO A 84 -2.79 -2.70 2.87
C PRO A 84 -3.77 -2.10 1.85
N LEU A 85 -4.51 -1.05 2.23
CA LEU A 85 -5.47 -0.40 1.33
C LEU A 85 -4.80 0.39 0.20
N TYR A 86 -3.48 0.62 0.26
CA TYR A 86 -2.73 1.22 -0.87
C TYR A 86 -2.70 0.34 -2.12
N HIS A 87 -3.11 -0.92 -2.02
CA HIS A 87 -3.26 -1.81 -3.17
C HIS A 87 -4.63 -1.67 -3.86
N ASP A 88 -5.54 -0.87 -3.31
CA ASP A 88 -6.89 -0.66 -3.84
C ASP A 88 -6.91 0.58 -4.77
N PHE A 89 -6.87 0.33 -6.08
CA PHE A 89 -6.90 1.38 -7.11
C PHE A 89 -8.31 1.67 -7.65
N ARG A 90 -9.36 1.31 -6.91
CA ARG A 90 -10.73 1.53 -7.38
C ARG A 90 -11.06 3.01 -7.41
N LYS A 91 -11.77 3.42 -8.45
CA LYS A 91 -12.24 4.81 -8.61
C LYS A 91 -13.41 5.11 -7.67
N VAL A 92 -13.32 6.21 -6.95
CA VAL A 92 -14.36 6.75 -6.07
C VAL A 92 -14.72 8.17 -6.45
N ARG A 93 -15.97 8.54 -6.18
CA ARG A 93 -16.45 9.92 -6.41
C ARG A 93 -16.25 10.71 -5.13
N ARG A 94 -15.46 11.77 -5.18
CA ARG A 94 -15.33 12.79 -4.13
C ARG A 94 -16.27 13.95 -4.44
N LEU A 95 -16.94 14.45 -3.43
CA LEU A 95 -17.71 15.69 -3.49
C LEU A 95 -16.88 16.79 -2.83
N ASP A 96 -16.58 17.85 -3.59
CA ASP A 96 -15.85 19.00 -3.07
C ASP A 96 -16.78 20.00 -2.38
N ALA A 97 -16.18 20.96 -1.68
CA ALA A 97 -16.89 22.04 -1.00
C ALA A 97 -17.79 22.85 -1.95
N ASP A 98 -17.39 22.99 -3.23
CA ASP A 98 -18.16 23.70 -4.26
C ASP A 98 -19.40 22.91 -4.74
N GLY A 99 -19.56 21.65 -4.32
CA GLY A 99 -20.63 20.75 -4.76
C GLY A 99 -20.36 20.04 -6.08
N THR A 100 -19.15 20.16 -6.63
CA THR A 100 -18.72 19.43 -7.83
C THR A 100 -18.20 18.03 -7.46
N TYR A 101 -18.39 17.08 -8.37
CA TYR A 101 -17.87 15.73 -8.22
C TYR A 101 -16.52 15.58 -8.91
N ARG A 102 -15.51 15.11 -8.19
CA ARG A 102 -14.21 14.69 -8.73
C ARG A 102 -14.04 13.18 -8.64
N LEU A 103 -13.35 12.62 -9.62
CA LEU A 103 -12.93 11.24 -9.62
C LEU A 103 -11.58 11.15 -8.89
N VAL A 104 -11.49 10.29 -7.89
CA VAL A 104 -10.29 10.06 -7.07
C VAL A 104 -10.13 8.54 -6.90
N HIS A 105 -8.96 8.06 -6.52
CA HIS A 105 -8.73 6.65 -6.23
C HIS A 105 -8.76 6.35 -4.71
N VAL A 106 -8.99 5.09 -4.32
CA VAL A 106 -9.07 4.70 -2.91
C VAL A 106 -7.73 4.86 -2.20
N ASP A 107 -6.63 4.42 -2.82
CA ASP A 107 -5.26 4.61 -2.35
C ASP A 107 -4.91 6.09 -2.10
N GLU A 108 -5.25 6.98 -3.04
CA GLU A 108 -5.05 8.43 -2.90
C GLU A 108 -5.81 8.98 -1.68
N VAL A 109 -7.06 8.54 -1.48
CA VAL A 109 -7.91 8.94 -0.34
C VAL A 109 -7.34 8.43 0.97
N VAL A 110 -6.90 7.17 1.02
CA VAL A 110 -6.27 6.58 2.22
C VAL A 110 -4.95 7.29 2.53
N GLN A 111 -4.17 7.63 1.50
CA GLN A 111 -2.94 8.38 1.67
C GLN A 111 -3.22 9.76 2.26
N GLU A 112 -4.23 10.45 1.73
CA GLU A 112 -4.67 11.72 2.28
C GLU A 112 -5.10 11.56 3.74
N MET A 113 -5.85 10.51 4.12
CA MET A 113 -6.21 10.27 5.53
C MET A 113 -5.01 10.07 6.46
N VAL A 114 -3.98 9.33 6.01
CA VAL A 114 -2.79 9.02 6.82
C VAL A 114 -1.81 10.19 6.86
N LEU A 115 -1.65 10.90 5.74
CA LEU A 115 -0.69 12.00 5.60
C LEU A 115 -1.26 13.34 6.07
N SER A 116 -2.59 13.52 6.02
CA SER A 116 -3.23 14.78 6.43
C SER A 116 -2.97 15.06 7.90
N LYS A 117 -2.40 16.24 8.13
CA LYS A 117 -1.89 16.64 9.44
C LYS A 117 -2.99 17.15 10.36
N GLU A 118 -4.00 17.85 9.82
CA GLU A 118 -4.92 18.62 10.68
C GLU A 118 -6.39 18.60 10.25
N PHE A 119 -6.73 18.60 8.95
CA PHE A 119 -8.13 18.75 8.54
C PHE A 119 -8.47 17.93 7.28
N LEU A 120 -9.52 17.12 7.35
CA LEU A 120 -10.02 16.34 6.22
C LEU A 120 -11.54 16.21 6.31
N TYR A 121 -12.24 16.40 5.19
CA TYR A 121 -13.71 16.31 5.09
C TYR A 121 -14.47 17.11 6.15
N ASP A 122 -14.02 18.33 6.42
CA ASP A 122 -14.59 19.22 7.45
C ASP A 122 -14.49 18.71 8.89
N THR A 123 -13.56 17.78 9.13
CA THR A 123 -13.25 17.26 10.46
C THR A 123 -11.79 17.47 10.81
N ALA A 124 -11.53 17.87 12.05
CA ALA A 124 -10.19 17.96 12.59
C ALA A 124 -9.71 16.55 12.97
N LEU A 125 -8.62 16.10 12.36
CA LEU A 125 -8.07 14.77 12.62
C LEU A 125 -7.13 14.81 13.84
N PRO A 126 -7.14 13.77 14.72
CA PRO A 126 -6.12 13.63 15.75
C PRO A 126 -4.72 13.55 15.13
N ARG A 127 -3.74 14.15 15.81
CA ARG A 127 -2.35 14.17 15.33
C ARG A 127 -1.78 12.76 15.29
N LEU A 128 -1.36 12.35 14.09
CA LEU A 128 -0.70 11.07 13.86
C LEU A 128 0.81 11.30 13.80
N PRO A 129 1.62 10.69 14.70
CA PRO A 129 3.07 10.76 14.59
C PRO A 129 3.53 10.10 13.29
N ALA A 130 4.52 10.71 12.63
CA ALA A 130 5.05 10.20 11.39
C ALA A 130 5.61 8.78 11.56
N ARG A 131 5.44 7.94 10.52
CA ARG A 131 5.85 6.53 10.57
C ARG A 131 7.31 6.33 10.97
N HIS A 132 8.23 7.12 10.41
CA HIS A 132 9.66 6.97 10.72
C HIS A 132 9.95 7.11 12.23
N THR A 133 9.23 7.99 12.93
CA THR A 133 9.36 8.16 14.38
C THR A 133 8.92 6.90 15.13
N LEU A 134 7.84 6.26 14.67
CA LEU A 134 7.33 5.03 15.28
C LEU A 134 8.22 3.81 14.99
N VAL A 135 8.82 3.75 13.80
CA VAL A 135 9.78 2.71 13.42
C VAL A 135 11.06 2.86 14.24
N SER A 136 11.61 4.07 14.36
CA SER A 136 12.79 4.34 15.20
C SER A 136 12.53 4.02 16.68
N ALA A 137 11.29 4.21 17.15
CA ALA A 137 10.88 3.84 18.49
C ALA A 137 10.59 2.33 18.66
N GLY A 138 10.73 1.51 17.61
CA GLY A 138 10.47 0.07 17.63
C GLY A 138 9.00 -0.33 17.80
N ARG A 139 8.06 0.61 17.66
CA ARG A 139 6.61 0.35 17.82
C ARG A 139 5.94 -0.18 16.56
N LEU A 140 6.58 0.01 15.40
CA LEU A 140 6.11 -0.42 14.10
C LEU A 140 7.26 -1.05 13.31
N LYS A 141 6.94 -2.07 12.52
CA LYS A 141 7.88 -2.66 11.57
C LYS A 141 8.08 -1.72 10.37
N PRO A 142 9.25 -1.77 9.69
CA PRO A 142 9.42 -1.12 8.41
C PRO A 142 8.28 -1.50 7.45
N ARG A 143 7.83 -0.54 6.63
CA ARG A 143 6.76 -0.82 5.65
C ARG A 143 7.30 -1.80 4.61
N GLN A 144 6.55 -2.86 4.34
CA GLN A 144 6.83 -3.72 3.19
C GLN A 144 5.92 -3.29 2.05
N SER A 145 6.52 -2.81 0.96
CA SER A 145 5.75 -2.40 -0.22
C SER A 145 5.56 -3.62 -1.14
N ALA A 146 4.35 -3.86 -1.66
CA ALA A 146 4.19 -4.97 -2.63
C ALA A 146 5.09 -4.82 -3.87
N LEU A 147 5.28 -3.58 -4.34
CA LEU A 147 6.19 -3.27 -5.46
C LEU A 147 7.66 -3.55 -5.12
N GLU A 148 8.05 -3.44 -3.86
CA GLU A 148 9.43 -3.68 -3.43
C GLU A 148 9.77 -5.17 -3.50
N GLN A 149 8.80 -6.04 -3.18
CA GLN A 149 8.96 -7.48 -3.37
C GLN A 149 9.10 -7.85 -4.86
N GLU A 150 8.32 -7.23 -5.73
CA GLU A 150 8.42 -7.45 -7.19
C GLU A 150 9.74 -6.93 -7.75
N PHE A 151 10.18 -5.75 -7.32
CA PHE A 151 11.42 -5.13 -7.77
C PHE A 151 12.65 -5.92 -7.30
N GLU A 152 12.67 -6.36 -6.04
CA GLU A 152 13.72 -7.23 -5.52
C GLU A 152 13.78 -8.56 -6.28
N GLY A 153 12.63 -9.15 -6.61
CA GLY A 153 12.55 -10.38 -7.39
C GLY A 153 13.11 -10.22 -8.81
N GLY A 154 12.81 -9.10 -9.47
CA GLY A 154 13.36 -8.75 -10.77
C GLY A 154 14.87 -8.52 -10.73
N LEU A 155 15.34 -7.75 -9.74
CA LEU A 155 16.75 -7.42 -9.57
C LEU A 155 17.59 -8.66 -9.22
N LYS A 156 17.07 -9.56 -8.38
CA LYS A 156 17.72 -10.84 -8.04
C LYS A 156 17.89 -11.70 -9.30
N LYS A 157 16.86 -11.83 -10.13
CA LYS A 157 16.94 -12.58 -11.40
C LYS A 157 17.95 -11.98 -12.37
N GLU A 158 18.00 -10.65 -12.49
CA GLU A 158 18.98 -9.98 -13.35
C GLU A 158 20.42 -10.15 -12.83
N LEU A 159 20.59 -10.09 -11.51
CA LEU A 159 21.89 -10.30 -10.86
C LEU A 159 22.36 -11.76 -11.02
N GLU A 160 21.48 -12.73 -10.81
CA GLU A 160 21.75 -14.16 -11.04
C GLU A 160 22.12 -14.44 -12.51
N ALA A 161 21.42 -13.82 -13.47
CA ALA A 161 21.74 -13.94 -14.88
C ALA A 161 23.12 -13.34 -15.21
N LYS A 162 23.49 -12.20 -14.62
CA LYS A 162 24.81 -11.58 -14.78
C LYS A 162 25.92 -12.40 -14.14
N LEU A 163 25.67 -12.98 -12.97
CA LEU A 163 26.61 -13.87 -12.29
C LEU A 163 26.82 -15.16 -13.09
N ALA A 164 25.76 -15.80 -13.56
CA ALA A 164 25.85 -16.99 -14.41
C ALA A 164 26.56 -16.71 -15.75
N ALA A 165 26.31 -15.56 -16.38
CA ALA A 165 27.01 -15.15 -17.59
C ALA A 165 28.51 -14.92 -17.35
N ARG A 166 28.87 -14.36 -16.19
CA ARG A 166 30.26 -14.15 -15.79
C ARG A 166 30.97 -15.48 -15.48
N GLU A 167 30.30 -16.39 -14.78
CA GLU A 167 30.82 -17.74 -14.51
C GLU A 167 31.01 -18.54 -15.80
N ALA A 168 30.07 -18.45 -16.75
CA ALA A 168 30.20 -19.09 -18.06
C ALA A 168 31.36 -18.49 -18.88
N ALA A 169 31.57 -17.17 -18.81
CA ALA A 169 32.70 -16.52 -19.48
C ALA A 169 34.05 -16.92 -18.84
N ASP A 170 34.09 -17.02 -17.51
CA ASP A 170 35.29 -17.45 -16.78
C ASP A 170 35.59 -18.95 -17.00
N ALA A 171 34.58 -19.80 -17.15
CA ALA A 171 34.75 -21.21 -17.52
C ALA A 171 35.30 -21.37 -18.94
N ARG A 172 34.77 -20.62 -19.92
CA ARG A 172 35.28 -20.63 -21.30
C ARG A 172 36.75 -20.20 -21.38
N LYS A 173 37.14 -19.16 -20.64
CA LYS A 173 38.53 -18.71 -20.57
C LYS A 173 39.46 -19.76 -19.95
N ARG A 174 38.98 -20.55 -18.98
CA ARG A 174 39.76 -21.64 -18.39
C ARG A 174 39.97 -22.78 -19.38
N GLU A 175 38.91 -23.17 -20.10
CA GLU A 175 39.01 -24.19 -21.16
C GLU A 175 39.95 -23.76 -22.30
N GLU A 176 39.87 -22.48 -22.73
CA GLU A 176 40.80 -21.93 -23.72
C GLU A 176 42.26 -21.94 -23.25
N ASN A 177 42.50 -21.57 -21.98
CA ASN A 177 43.85 -21.60 -21.42
C ASN A 177 44.39 -23.03 -21.27
N GLU A 178 43.56 -23.98 -20.84
CA GLU A 178 43.94 -25.40 -20.73
C GLU A 178 44.24 -26.02 -22.11
N ALA A 179 43.43 -25.67 -23.13
CA ALA A 179 43.67 -26.10 -24.50
C ALA A 179 44.97 -25.50 -25.08
N ALA A 180 45.25 -24.22 -24.79
CA ALA A 180 46.49 -23.57 -25.19
C ALA A 180 47.71 -24.22 -24.53
N GLU A 181 47.65 -24.52 -23.22
CA GLU A 181 48.72 -25.23 -22.53
C GLU A 181 48.92 -26.66 -23.05
N ALA A 182 47.85 -27.37 -23.40
CA ALA A 182 47.94 -28.72 -23.96
C ALA A 182 48.57 -28.72 -25.36
N ALA A 183 48.23 -27.74 -26.20
CA ALA A 183 48.85 -27.54 -27.52
C ALA A 183 50.35 -27.24 -27.39
N GLU A 184 50.73 -26.35 -26.47
CA GLU A 184 52.14 -26.01 -26.23
C GLU A 184 52.95 -27.21 -25.70
N ARG A 185 52.35 -28.05 -24.84
CA ARG A 185 52.98 -29.30 -24.38
C ARG A 185 53.13 -30.33 -25.51
N ALA A 186 52.17 -30.44 -26.42
CA ALA A 186 52.24 -31.34 -27.56
C ALA A 186 53.34 -30.93 -28.54
N GLU A 187 53.49 -29.63 -28.80
CA GLU A 187 54.58 -29.09 -29.64
C GLU A 187 55.97 -29.36 -29.02
N ARG A 188 56.13 -29.20 -27.70
CA ARG A 188 57.39 -29.53 -27.00
C ARG A 188 57.75 -31.02 -27.06
N LEU A 189 56.74 -31.90 -27.07
CA LEU A 189 56.93 -33.36 -27.20
C LEU A 189 57.29 -33.79 -28.63
N GLN A 190 56.84 -33.05 -29.64
CA GLN A 190 57.26 -33.28 -31.04
C GLN A 190 58.71 -32.82 -31.25
N GLN A 191 59.08 -31.64 -30.74
CA GLN A 191 60.45 -31.12 -30.85
C GLN A 191 61.50 -31.97 -30.12
N THR A 192 61.11 -32.78 -29.13
CA THR A 192 62.01 -33.71 -28.43
C THR A 192 62.11 -35.09 -29.09
N ARG A 193 61.22 -35.42 -30.05
CA ARG A 193 61.23 -36.66 -30.83
C ARG A 193 62.06 -36.56 -32.12
N ASP A 194 62.28 -35.35 -32.62
CA ASP A 194 63.05 -35.07 -33.84
C ASP A 194 64.56 -34.81 -33.57
N ARG A 195 65.07 -35.18 -32.38
CA ARG A 195 66.49 -35.16 -32.01
C ARG A 195 66.97 -36.57 -31.67
#